data_AF-A0A2L2TEG9-F1
#
_entry.id   AF-A0A2L2TEG9-F1
#
_cell.length_a   1.000
_cell.length_b   1.000
_cell.length_c   1.000
_cell.angle_alpha   90.00
_cell.angle_beta   90.00
_cell.angle_gamma   90.00
#
_symmetry.space_group_name_H-M   'P 1'
#
loop_
_entity.id
_entity.type
_entity.pdbx_description
1 polymer ?
#
loop_
_entity_poly.entity_id
_entity_poly.type
_entity_poly.pdbx_seq_one_letter_code
_entity_poly.pdbx_strand_id
1 'polypeptide(L)'
;MSLKRKKVDEAEDVPNESGKSDAELSISSLLQQALDTLIRLEPQQKQLELAREREREDLKRECQRLRSENQELQSQIDSSRPENTKPTAPGAPLSGTPIVKAGTAFGFLSCEFEQVAKNALEFDINGITTREIGVLCQVLHAESCRNNLKRFMQAQACVTTTHHHCLRKVGNGSMAASLLAMPTNTTCPWCQYYRVDCVWIVRKMEKWFIGSGTPI
;
A
#
# COMPACT_ATOMS: atom_id res chain seq x y z
N MET A 1 -60.05 66.84 53.07
CA MET A 1 -60.80 65.58 52.88
C MET A 1 -60.35 64.91 51.60
N SER A 2 -59.86 63.68 51.76
CA SER A 2 -59.61 62.59 50.80
C SER A 2 -58.77 62.79 49.54
N LEU A 3 -57.56 62.23 49.63
CA LEU A 3 -56.64 61.81 48.57
C LEU A 3 -57.31 60.99 47.45
N LYS A 4 -56.86 61.20 46.21
CA LYS A 4 -56.56 60.12 45.26
C LYS A 4 -55.30 60.46 44.45
N ARG A 5 -54.18 59.81 44.82
CA ARG A 5 -52.96 59.72 44.02
C ARG A 5 -53.27 58.92 42.76
N LYS A 6 -52.85 59.40 41.58
CA LYS A 6 -52.69 58.55 40.40
C LYS A 6 -51.20 58.35 40.17
N LYS A 7 -50.77 57.11 40.40
CA LYS A 7 -49.40 56.62 40.20
C LYS A 7 -48.98 56.85 38.75
N VAL A 8 -47.74 57.32 38.60
CA VAL A 8 -46.89 57.03 37.46
C VAL A 8 -46.54 55.55 37.57
N ASP A 9 -46.95 54.75 36.58
CA ASP A 9 -46.35 53.44 36.34
C ASP A 9 -45.51 53.58 35.06
N GLU A 10 -44.21 53.76 35.25
CA GLU A 10 -43.21 53.17 34.35
C GLU A 10 -43.39 51.66 34.47
N ALA A 11 -43.96 51.04 33.44
CA ALA A 11 -43.83 49.61 33.23
C ALA A 11 -43.00 49.47 31.96
N GLU A 12 -41.74 49.14 32.19
CA GLU A 12 -40.80 48.69 31.19
C GLU A 12 -41.40 47.58 30.32
N ASP A 13 -41.00 47.66 29.06
CA ASP A 13 -41.01 46.60 28.07
C ASP A 13 -40.66 45.24 28.68
N VAL A 14 -41.63 44.31 28.69
CA VAL A 14 -41.33 42.89 28.77
C VAL A 14 -42.16 42.19 27.70
N PRO A 15 -41.60 42.01 26.48
CA PRO A 15 -42.06 40.96 25.61
C PRO A 15 -41.76 39.65 26.35
N ASN A 16 -42.80 38.86 26.58
CA ASN A 16 -42.66 37.51 27.10
C ASN A 16 -41.96 36.68 26.01
N GLU A 17 -40.62 36.69 25.97
CA GLU A 17 -39.79 35.84 25.13
C GLU A 17 -39.91 34.40 25.63
N SER A 18 -41.03 33.76 25.29
CA SER A 18 -41.24 32.32 25.42
C SER A 18 -41.58 31.71 24.07
N GLY A 19 -40.92 32.20 23.02
CA GLY A 19 -40.89 31.57 21.71
C GLY A 19 -39.44 31.34 21.36
N LYS A 20 -38.90 30.14 21.61
CA LYS A 20 -37.66 29.72 20.97
C LYS A 20 -37.79 30.03 19.49
N SER A 21 -36.86 30.81 18.93
CA SER A 21 -36.98 31.21 17.53
C SER A 21 -37.05 29.98 16.64
N ASP A 22 -37.75 30.05 15.51
CA ASP A 22 -37.86 28.91 14.58
C ASP A 22 -36.48 28.35 14.17
N ALA A 23 -35.44 29.19 14.20
CA ALA A 23 -34.05 28.78 14.00
C ALA A 23 -33.52 27.88 15.13
N GLU A 24 -33.82 28.17 16.39
CA GLU A 24 -33.41 27.35 17.53
C GLU A 24 -34.13 25.98 17.53
N LEU A 25 -35.41 25.96 17.17
CA LEU A 25 -36.16 24.71 17.02
C LEU A 25 -35.60 23.85 15.87
N SER A 26 -35.23 24.50 14.75
CA SER A 26 -34.62 23.82 13.60
C SER A 26 -33.22 23.27 13.93
N ILE A 27 -32.40 24.04 14.64
CA ILE A 27 -31.06 23.60 15.10
C ILE A 27 -31.19 22.45 16.12
N SER A 28 -32.13 22.55 17.05
CA SER A 28 -32.39 21.50 18.04
C SER A 28 -32.84 20.20 17.37
N SER A 29 -33.69 20.28 16.33
CA SER A 29 -34.10 19.13 15.52
C SER A 29 -32.92 18.48 14.80
N LEU A 30 -32.03 19.28 14.19
CA LEU A 30 -30.84 18.80 13.48
C LEU A 30 -29.85 18.10 14.42
N LEU A 31 -29.62 18.67 15.60
CA LEU A 31 -28.76 18.06 16.62
C LEU A 31 -29.33 16.75 17.15
N GLN A 32 -30.65 16.68 17.35
CA GLN A 32 -31.31 15.45 17.76
C GLN A 32 -31.19 14.35 16.69
N GLN A 33 -31.41 14.71 15.43
CA GLN A 33 -31.28 13.76 14.31
C GLN A 33 -29.83 13.28 14.12
N ALA A 34 -28.84 14.15 14.33
CA ALA A 34 -27.43 13.78 14.31
C ALA A 34 -27.08 12.83 15.47
N LEU A 35 -27.60 13.08 16.68
CA LEU A 35 -27.40 12.21 17.84
C LEU A 35 -28.03 10.84 17.62
N ASP A 36 -29.26 10.78 17.12
CA ASP A 36 -29.95 9.52 16.81
C ASP A 36 -29.20 8.72 15.74
N THR A 37 -28.59 9.40 14.76
CA THR A 37 -27.75 8.77 13.75
C THR A 37 -26.48 8.18 14.36
N LEU A 38 -25.81 8.92 15.25
CA LEU A 38 -24.62 8.43 15.95
C LEU A 38 -24.94 7.23 16.84
N ILE A 39 -26.05 7.26 17.59
CA ILE A 39 -26.51 6.15 18.42
C ILE A 39 -26.78 4.89 17.58
N ARG A 40 -27.29 5.04 16.35
CA ARG A 40 -27.51 3.91 15.44
C ARG A 40 -26.22 3.35 14.83
N LEU A 41 -25.23 4.19 14.58
CA LEU A 41 -23.96 3.79 13.96
C LEU A 41 -22.98 3.15 14.96
N GLU A 42 -22.99 3.58 16.22
CA GLU A 42 -22.12 3.04 17.27
C GLU A 42 -22.17 1.50 17.42
N PRO A 43 -23.34 0.84 17.50
CA PRO A 43 -23.41 -0.61 17.60
C PRO A 43 -22.93 -1.32 16.31
N GLN A 44 -23.15 -0.72 15.13
CA GLN A 44 -22.66 -1.28 13.86
C GLN A 44 -21.13 -1.25 13.80
N GLN A 45 -20.52 -0.17 14.28
CA GLN A 45 -19.07 -0.07 14.40
C GLN A 45 -18.50 -1.12 15.37
N LYS A 46 -19.11 -1.28 16.55
CA LYS A 46 -18.70 -2.31 17.53
C LYS A 46 -18.81 -3.73 16.97
N GLN A 47 -19.88 -4.04 16.21
CA GLN A 47 -20.02 -5.35 15.56
C GLN A 47 -18.92 -5.58 14.51
N LEU A 48 -18.56 -4.56 13.76
CA LEU A 48 -17.53 -4.65 12.72
C LEU A 48 -16.12 -4.81 13.32
N GLU A 49 -15.85 -4.14 14.44
CA GLU A 49 -14.62 -4.34 15.23
C GLU A 49 -14.52 -5.76 15.78
N LEU A 50 -15.61 -6.29 16.35
CA LEU A 50 -15.66 -7.68 16.83
C LEU A 50 -15.48 -8.71 15.69
N ALA A 51 -16.05 -8.46 14.52
CA ALA A 51 -15.88 -9.34 13.36
C ALA A 51 -14.41 -9.36 12.89
N ARG A 52 -13.76 -8.19 12.84
CA ARG A 52 -12.34 -8.07 12.49
C ARG A 52 -11.42 -8.74 13.52
N GLU A 53 -11.77 -8.67 14.81
CA GLU A 53 -11.00 -9.33 15.86
C GLU A 53 -11.06 -10.86 15.72
N ARG A 54 -12.26 -11.41 15.47
CA ARG A 54 -12.42 -12.85 15.21
C ARG A 54 -11.63 -13.31 13.99
N GLU A 55 -11.73 -12.59 12.87
CA GLU A 55 -10.98 -12.91 11.65
C GLU A 55 -9.47 -12.89 11.90
N ARG A 56 -8.98 -11.93 12.68
CA ARG A 56 -7.56 -11.85 13.07
C ARG A 56 -7.14 -13.05 13.92
N GLU A 57 -7.98 -13.51 14.85
CA GLU A 57 -7.69 -14.69 15.65
C GLU A 57 -7.70 -15.98 14.83
N ASP A 58 -8.65 -16.12 13.91
CA ASP A 58 -8.71 -17.24 12.97
C ASP A 58 -7.45 -17.30 12.10
N LEU A 59 -7.03 -16.16 11.54
CA LEU A 59 -5.78 -16.07 10.75
C LEU A 59 -4.54 -16.40 11.58
N LYS A 60 -4.48 -15.98 12.84
CA LYS A 60 -3.37 -16.33 13.75
C LYS A 60 -3.32 -17.84 14.00
N ARG A 61 -4.47 -18.46 14.26
CA ARG A 61 -4.56 -19.92 14.45
C ARG A 61 -4.11 -20.67 13.19
N GLU A 62 -4.54 -20.22 12.03
CA GLU A 62 -4.15 -20.81 10.75
C GLU A 62 -2.66 -20.65 10.45
N CYS A 63 -2.10 -19.47 10.70
CA CYS A 63 -0.66 -19.24 10.59
C CYS A 63 0.15 -20.17 11.51
N GLN A 64 -0.32 -20.38 12.74
CA GLN A 64 0.34 -21.29 13.68
C GLN A 64 0.27 -22.73 13.19
N ARG A 65 -0.90 -23.18 12.70
CA ARG A 65 -1.08 -24.51 12.12
C ARG A 65 -0.10 -24.77 10.98
N LEU A 66 -0.02 -23.83 10.02
CA LEU A 66 0.87 -23.93 8.86
C LEU A 66 2.36 -23.90 9.25
N ARG A 67 2.73 -23.18 10.30
CA ARG A 67 4.11 -23.20 10.82
C ARG A 67 4.46 -24.55 11.42
N SER A 68 3.57 -25.14 12.22
CA SER A 68 3.77 -26.47 12.79
C SER A 68 3.90 -27.53 11.69
N GLU A 69 3.03 -27.47 10.68
CA GLU A 69 3.06 -28.38 9.53
C GLU A 69 4.37 -28.26 8.75
N ASN A 70 4.84 -27.03 8.47
CA ASN A 70 6.14 -26.81 7.85
C ASN A 70 7.30 -27.35 8.69
N GLN A 71 7.25 -27.15 10.00
CA GLN A 71 8.30 -27.64 10.91
C GLN A 71 8.34 -29.17 10.94
N GLU A 72 7.17 -29.82 10.93
CA GLU A 72 7.06 -31.27 10.86
C GLU A 72 7.60 -31.81 9.53
N LEU A 73 7.20 -31.22 8.41
CA LEU A 73 7.72 -31.58 7.09
C LEU A 73 9.23 -31.39 7.00
N GLN A 74 9.76 -30.30 7.55
CA GLN A 74 11.20 -30.05 7.62
C GLN A 74 11.92 -31.14 8.44
N SER A 75 11.36 -31.53 9.58
CA SER A 75 11.91 -32.61 10.41
C SER A 75 11.94 -33.96 9.68
N GLN A 76 10.91 -34.25 8.87
CA GLN A 76 10.85 -35.46 8.04
C GLN A 76 11.91 -35.43 6.93
N ILE A 77 12.13 -34.27 6.29
CA ILE A 77 13.17 -34.08 5.28
C ILE A 77 14.56 -34.30 5.89
N ASP A 78 14.81 -33.74 7.07
CA ASP A 78 16.11 -33.84 7.74
C ASP A 78 16.39 -35.26 8.24
N SER A 79 15.36 -35.96 8.74
CA SER A 79 15.43 -37.37 9.14
C SER A 79 15.64 -38.33 7.96
N SER A 80 15.13 -37.99 6.77
CA SER A 80 15.23 -38.82 5.56
C SER A 80 16.54 -38.63 4.79
N ARG A 81 17.45 -37.77 5.27
CA ARG A 81 18.71 -37.46 4.59
C ARG A 81 19.77 -38.53 4.90
N PRO A 82 20.25 -39.32 3.92
CA PRO A 82 21.28 -40.32 4.18
C PRO A 82 22.64 -39.70 4.50
N GLU A 83 23.28 -40.13 5.59
CA GLU A 83 24.69 -39.89 5.89
C GLU A 83 25.57 -40.72 4.95
N ASN A 84 25.98 -40.15 3.81
CA ASN A 84 27.30 -40.34 3.17
C ASN A 84 27.23 -39.94 1.70
N THR A 85 28.09 -39.01 1.29
CA THR A 85 29.02 -39.26 0.16
C THR A 85 30.12 -38.20 0.14
N LYS A 86 31.31 -38.65 0.52
CA LYS A 86 32.60 -37.98 0.34
C LYS A 86 32.82 -37.72 -1.17
N PRO A 87 33.17 -36.50 -1.63
CA PRO A 87 33.43 -36.28 -3.04
C PRO A 87 34.87 -36.70 -3.38
N THR A 88 35.01 -37.75 -4.19
CA THR A 88 36.27 -38.14 -4.83
C THR A 88 36.20 -37.84 -6.32
N ALA A 89 37.21 -37.10 -6.79
CA ALA A 89 37.69 -36.90 -8.16
C ALA A 89 36.95 -35.90 -9.11
N PRO A 90 37.73 -35.06 -9.85
CA PRO A 90 37.23 -34.15 -10.86
C PRO A 90 37.22 -34.81 -12.25
N GLY A 91 36.10 -34.74 -12.98
CA GLY A 91 36.02 -35.23 -14.35
C GLY A 91 34.74 -34.80 -15.09
N ALA A 92 34.94 -33.97 -16.13
CA ALA A 92 34.09 -33.61 -17.27
C ALA A 92 32.68 -32.98 -17.03
N PRO A 93 32.34 -31.87 -17.71
CA PRO A 93 31.02 -31.26 -17.63
C PRO A 93 30.06 -32.02 -18.56
N LEU A 94 29.24 -32.92 -18.00
CA LEU A 94 28.04 -33.37 -18.67
C LEU A 94 26.93 -32.35 -18.43
N SER A 95 26.46 -31.77 -19.53
CA SER A 95 25.25 -30.95 -19.66
C SER A 95 24.07 -31.66 -18.99
N GLY A 96 23.86 -31.34 -17.71
CA GLY A 96 22.72 -31.76 -16.92
C GLY A 96 22.02 -30.53 -16.38
N THR A 97 20.74 -30.40 -16.72
CA THR A 97 19.79 -29.48 -16.10
C THR A 97 20.02 -29.46 -14.59
N PRO A 98 20.22 -28.30 -13.92
CA PRO A 98 20.36 -28.31 -12.49
C PRO A 98 19.02 -28.71 -11.90
N ILE A 99 18.96 -29.91 -11.32
CA ILE A 99 17.91 -30.29 -10.39
C ILE A 99 18.07 -29.34 -9.21
N VAL A 100 17.35 -28.22 -9.26
CA VAL A 100 17.27 -27.25 -8.18
C VAL A 100 16.67 -27.97 -6.98
N LYS A 101 17.49 -28.22 -5.97
CA LYS A 101 17.07 -28.73 -4.65
C LYS A 101 16.05 -27.76 -4.06
N ALA A 102 14.78 -28.16 -4.07
CA ALA A 102 13.65 -27.33 -3.63
C ALA A 102 13.74 -26.91 -2.15
N GLY A 103 14.45 -27.66 -1.29
CA GLY A 103 14.61 -27.32 0.14
C GLY A 103 15.54 -26.13 0.44
N THR A 104 16.55 -25.90 -0.40
CA THR A 104 17.42 -24.71 -0.28
C THR A 104 16.83 -23.48 -0.98
N ALA A 105 15.90 -23.68 -1.91
CA ALA A 105 15.27 -22.59 -2.65
C ALA A 105 14.27 -21.81 -1.78
N PHE A 106 13.54 -22.44 -0.86
CA PHE A 106 12.51 -21.75 -0.07
C PHE A 106 13.10 -20.74 0.93
N GLY A 107 14.20 -21.08 1.60
CA GLY A 107 14.93 -20.16 2.47
C GLY A 107 15.63 -19.03 1.68
N PHE A 108 16.18 -19.34 0.51
CA PHE A 108 16.81 -18.35 -0.37
C PHE A 108 15.78 -17.36 -0.94
N LEU A 109 14.64 -17.86 -1.43
CA LEU A 109 13.56 -17.04 -1.98
C LEU A 109 12.88 -16.17 -0.91
N SER A 110 12.77 -16.65 0.34
CA SER A 110 12.27 -15.85 1.47
C SER A 110 13.22 -14.70 1.80
N CYS A 111 14.53 -14.96 1.88
CA CYS A 111 15.52 -13.91 2.09
C CYS A 111 15.58 -12.91 0.92
N GLU A 112 15.43 -13.38 -0.31
CA GLU A 112 15.39 -12.51 -1.50
C GLU A 112 14.14 -11.61 -1.50
N PHE A 113 12.98 -12.13 -1.10
CA PHE A 113 11.75 -11.33 -1.01
C PHE A 113 11.83 -10.30 0.13
N GLU A 114 12.36 -10.68 1.29
CA GLU A 114 12.62 -9.74 2.40
C GLU A 114 13.59 -8.63 1.99
N GLN A 115 14.67 -8.99 1.27
CA GLN A 115 15.63 -8.02 0.76
C GLN A 115 14.98 -7.07 -0.26
N VAL A 116 14.15 -7.58 -1.16
CA VAL A 116 13.40 -6.78 -2.13
C VAL A 116 12.37 -5.88 -1.44
N ALA A 117 11.66 -6.37 -0.43
CA ALA A 117 10.71 -5.60 0.36
C ALA A 117 11.41 -4.47 1.13
N LYS A 118 12.56 -4.76 1.77
CA LYS A 118 13.40 -3.74 2.41
C LYS A 118 13.85 -2.68 1.42
N ASN A 119 14.34 -3.11 0.25
CA ASN A 119 14.74 -2.18 -0.81
C ASN A 119 13.55 -1.33 -1.28
N ALA A 120 12.36 -1.91 -1.42
CA ALA A 120 11.16 -1.18 -1.85
C ALA A 120 10.77 -0.06 -0.88
N LEU A 121 10.92 -0.29 0.43
CA LEU A 121 10.70 0.72 1.47
C LEU A 121 11.67 1.92 1.34
N GLU A 122 12.90 1.71 0.86
CA GLU A 122 13.86 2.80 0.64
C GLU A 122 13.44 3.77 -0.47
N PHE A 123 12.59 3.34 -1.40
CA PHE A 123 12.16 4.15 -2.54
C PHE A 123 10.86 4.92 -2.31
N ASP A 124 10.13 4.66 -1.22
CA ASP A 124 8.84 5.32 -0.88
C ASP A 124 7.90 5.47 -2.09
N ILE A 125 7.61 4.34 -2.75
CA ILE A 125 6.79 4.29 -3.96
C ILE A 125 5.35 3.92 -3.61
N ASN A 126 4.39 4.72 -4.09
CA ASN A 126 2.94 4.54 -3.89
C ASN A 126 2.25 3.96 -5.15
N GLY A 127 0.98 3.57 -5.01
CA GLY A 127 0.14 3.12 -6.15
C GLY A 127 0.35 1.66 -6.56
N ILE A 128 0.93 0.86 -5.68
CA ILE A 128 1.35 -0.51 -5.96
C ILE A 128 0.13 -1.46 -6.05
N THR A 129 -0.16 -2.02 -7.22
CA THR A 129 -1.04 -3.21 -7.37
C THR A 129 -0.20 -4.47 -7.69
N THR A 130 -0.83 -5.64 -7.73
CA THR A 130 -0.18 -6.95 -7.94
C THR A 130 0.68 -6.99 -9.21
N ARG A 131 0.28 -6.29 -10.28
CA ARG A 131 1.00 -6.28 -11.55
C ARG A 131 2.27 -5.43 -11.48
N GLU A 132 2.21 -4.27 -10.84
CA GLU A 132 3.37 -3.40 -10.69
C GLU A 132 4.42 -4.00 -9.75
N ILE A 133 3.99 -4.74 -8.71
CA ILE A 133 4.88 -5.45 -7.78
C ILE A 133 5.83 -6.35 -8.55
N GLY A 134 5.34 -7.15 -9.50
CA GLY A 134 6.18 -8.09 -10.24
C GLY A 134 7.32 -7.39 -11.01
N VAL A 135 7.04 -6.26 -11.65
CA VAL A 135 8.05 -5.50 -12.40
C VAL A 135 8.99 -4.76 -11.45
N LEU A 136 8.47 -4.17 -10.37
CA LEU A 136 9.27 -3.49 -9.36
C LEU A 136 10.24 -4.47 -8.69
N CYS A 137 9.78 -5.65 -8.28
CA CYS A 137 10.64 -6.69 -7.70
C CYS A 137 11.79 -7.07 -8.62
N GLN A 138 11.55 -7.21 -9.92
CA GLN A 138 12.61 -7.51 -10.89
C GLN A 138 13.66 -6.41 -10.99
N VAL A 139 13.25 -5.13 -10.93
CA VAL A 139 14.17 -3.99 -10.94
C VAL A 139 14.95 -3.88 -9.63
N LEU A 140 14.30 -4.16 -8.49
CA LEU A 140 14.92 -4.07 -7.17
C LEU A 140 15.84 -5.25 -6.83
N HIS A 141 15.59 -6.41 -7.43
CA HIS A 141 16.39 -7.62 -7.25
C HIS A 141 17.83 -7.43 -7.75
N ALA A 142 18.01 -6.86 -8.94
CA ALA A 142 19.34 -6.60 -9.49
C ALA A 142 19.93 -5.29 -8.94
N GLU A 143 21.10 -5.34 -8.31
CA GLU A 143 21.76 -4.18 -7.71
C GLU A 143 22.03 -3.04 -8.70
N SER A 144 22.50 -3.37 -9.92
CA SER A 144 22.72 -2.38 -10.97
C SER A 144 21.44 -1.62 -11.32
N CYS A 145 20.33 -2.35 -11.45
CA CYS A 145 19.02 -1.79 -11.74
C CYS A 145 18.49 -0.91 -10.62
N ARG A 146 18.65 -1.37 -9.37
CA ARG A 146 18.31 -0.61 -8.16
C ARG A 146 19.10 0.69 -8.08
N ASN A 147 20.40 0.65 -8.33
CA ASN A 147 21.27 1.83 -8.31
C ASN A 147 20.89 2.84 -9.41
N ASN A 148 20.51 2.36 -10.60
CA ASN A 148 20.01 3.22 -11.67
C ASN A 148 18.69 3.89 -11.31
N LEU A 149 17.75 3.15 -10.71
CA LEU A 149 16.49 3.70 -10.20
C LEU A 149 16.73 4.79 -9.14
N LYS A 150 17.66 4.55 -8.21
CA LYS A 150 18.03 5.51 -7.17
C LYS A 150 18.59 6.81 -7.77
N ARG A 151 19.55 6.70 -8.69
CA ARG A 151 20.12 7.86 -9.39
C ARG A 151 19.06 8.63 -10.18
N PHE A 152 18.17 7.91 -10.85
CA PHE A 152 17.06 8.50 -11.59
C PHE A 152 16.12 9.29 -10.67
N MET A 153 15.70 8.71 -9.55
CA MET A 153 14.81 9.38 -8.60
C MET A 153 15.46 10.60 -7.96
N GLN A 154 16.77 10.53 -7.67
CA GLN A 154 17.55 11.68 -7.20
C GLN A 154 17.65 12.79 -8.25
N ALA A 155 17.90 12.45 -9.52
CA ALA A 155 17.99 13.42 -10.61
C ALA A 155 16.64 14.13 -10.89
N GLN A 156 15.53 13.42 -10.69
CA GLN A 156 14.17 13.96 -10.85
C GLN A 156 13.64 14.64 -9.58
N ALA A 157 14.41 14.68 -8.49
CA ALA A 157 14.02 15.29 -7.22
C ALA A 157 13.80 16.82 -7.30
N CYS A 158 14.33 17.47 -8.34
CA CYS A 158 14.15 18.90 -8.57
C CYS A 158 13.32 19.21 -9.84
N VAL A 159 12.87 18.17 -10.55
CA VAL A 159 12.13 18.32 -11.81
C VAL A 159 10.64 18.33 -11.49
N THR A 160 9.96 19.42 -11.87
CA THR A 160 8.52 19.63 -11.62
C THR A 160 7.62 18.89 -12.60
N THR A 161 8.19 18.14 -13.55
CA THR A 161 7.42 17.52 -14.61
C THR A 161 6.74 16.23 -14.17
N THR A 162 5.47 16.05 -14.56
CA THR A 162 4.61 14.88 -14.27
C THR A 162 4.77 13.75 -15.29
N HIS A 163 5.94 13.63 -15.92
CA HIS A 163 6.15 12.68 -17.00
C HIS A 163 6.22 11.23 -16.51
N HIS A 164 5.58 10.33 -17.26
CA HIS A 164 5.60 8.91 -16.98
C HIS A 164 6.84 8.28 -17.61
N HIS A 165 7.62 7.56 -16.80
CA HIS A 165 8.86 6.92 -17.23
C HIS A 165 8.73 5.40 -17.14
N CYS A 166 9.20 4.65 -18.14
CA CYS A 166 9.19 3.19 -18.07
C CYS A 166 10.16 2.68 -16.98
N LEU A 167 9.64 1.98 -15.98
CA LEU A 167 10.41 1.51 -14.83
C LEU A 167 11.56 0.56 -15.24
N ARG A 168 11.33 -0.31 -16.24
CA ARG A 168 12.36 -1.23 -16.76
C ARG A 168 13.50 -0.50 -17.48
N LYS A 169 13.18 0.56 -18.24
CA LYS A 169 14.21 1.38 -18.90
C LYS A 169 15.06 2.14 -17.91
N VAL A 170 14.42 2.69 -16.87
CA VAL A 170 15.10 3.33 -15.75
C VAL A 170 16.04 2.32 -15.08
N GLY A 171 15.55 1.12 -14.74
CA GLY A 171 16.38 0.04 -14.20
C GLY A 171 17.58 -0.29 -15.09
N ASN A 172 17.38 -0.41 -16.40
CA ASN A 172 18.48 -0.69 -17.34
C ASN A 172 19.46 0.49 -17.57
N GLY A 173 19.29 1.63 -16.89
CA GLY A 173 20.20 2.78 -16.96
C GLY A 173 19.99 3.67 -18.20
N SER A 174 18.91 3.47 -18.95
CA SER A 174 18.60 4.25 -20.15
C SER A 174 17.92 5.58 -19.77
N MET A 175 18.70 6.52 -19.22
CA MET A 175 18.18 7.83 -18.77
C MET A 175 17.70 8.71 -19.94
N ALA A 176 18.40 8.69 -21.08
CA ALA A 176 18.05 9.50 -22.27
C ALA A 176 16.71 9.09 -22.91
N ALA A 177 16.31 7.83 -22.78
CA ALA A 177 15.03 7.34 -23.32
C ALA A 177 13.87 7.45 -22.32
N SER A 178 14.17 7.72 -21.05
CA SER A 178 13.16 8.05 -20.04
C SER A 178 12.78 9.54 -20.11
N LEU A 179 13.70 10.43 -20.48
CA LEU A 179 13.44 11.88 -20.61
C LEU A 179 12.50 12.26 -21.76
N LEU A 180 12.26 11.33 -22.70
CA LEU A 180 11.16 11.46 -23.65
C LEU A 180 9.86 11.17 -22.90
N ALA A 181 9.29 12.23 -22.32
CA ALA A 181 7.91 12.30 -21.89
C ALA A 181 7.03 11.53 -22.88
N MET A 182 6.49 10.38 -22.47
CA MET A 182 5.60 9.63 -23.35
C MET A 182 4.20 10.26 -23.25
N PRO A 183 3.70 10.91 -24.32
CA PRO A 183 2.35 11.38 -24.32
C PRO A 183 1.45 10.15 -24.38
N THR A 184 0.73 9.88 -23.27
CA THR A 184 -0.49 9.05 -23.20
C THR A 184 -0.44 7.59 -23.72
N ASN A 185 0.67 7.11 -24.27
CA ASN A 185 0.77 5.75 -24.79
C ASN A 185 0.90 4.75 -23.63
N THR A 186 -0.01 3.79 -23.62
CA THR A 186 -0.10 2.68 -22.64
C THR A 186 1.16 1.82 -22.56
N THR A 187 2.04 1.89 -23.56
CA THR A 187 3.29 1.11 -23.62
C THR A 187 4.42 1.91 -24.25
N CYS A 188 5.63 1.81 -23.68
CA CYS A 188 6.84 2.36 -24.31
C CYS A 188 7.32 1.45 -25.46
N PRO A 189 8.02 1.96 -26.49
CA PRO A 189 8.51 1.18 -27.64
C PRO A 189 9.35 -0.02 -27.25
N TRP A 190 10.07 0.05 -26.13
CA TRP A 190 10.85 -1.08 -25.63
C TRP A 190 9.94 -2.19 -25.10
N CYS A 191 8.98 -1.86 -24.24
CA CYS A 191 7.99 -2.83 -23.76
C CYS A 191 7.15 -3.40 -24.90
N GLN A 192 6.80 -2.56 -25.89
CA GLN A 192 6.09 -2.97 -27.08
C GLN A 192 6.91 -3.94 -27.95
N TYR A 193 8.19 -3.63 -28.19
CA TYR A 193 9.10 -4.48 -28.97
C TYR A 193 9.29 -5.86 -28.33
N TYR A 194 9.53 -5.88 -27.01
CA TYR A 194 9.74 -7.13 -26.26
C TYR A 194 8.44 -7.80 -25.83
N ARG A 195 7.26 -7.22 -26.13
CA ARG A 195 5.94 -7.71 -25.72
C ARG A 195 5.83 -8.00 -24.22
N VAL A 196 6.38 -7.11 -23.40
CA VAL A 196 6.35 -7.20 -21.94
C VAL A 196 5.49 -6.12 -21.33
N ASP A 197 5.00 -6.38 -20.11
CA ASP A 197 4.22 -5.41 -19.34
C ASP A 197 5.00 -4.11 -19.12
N CYS A 198 4.34 -3.00 -19.47
CA CYS A 198 4.87 -1.65 -19.27
C CYS A 198 4.33 -1.08 -17.96
N VAL A 199 5.22 -0.99 -16.97
CA VAL A 199 4.99 -0.28 -15.72
C VAL A 199 5.72 1.06 -15.79
N TRP A 200 4.99 2.13 -15.49
CA TRP A 200 5.55 3.46 -15.40
C TRP A 200 5.82 3.87 -13.95
N ILE A 201 6.74 4.81 -13.79
CA ILE A 201 7.04 5.53 -12.56
C ILE A 201 6.97 7.03 -12.84
N VAL A 202 6.35 7.79 -11.93
CA VAL A 202 6.18 9.23 -12.03
C VAL A 202 6.30 9.88 -10.65
N ARG A 203 6.77 11.11 -10.61
CA ARG A 203 6.75 11.93 -9.40
C ARG A 203 5.57 12.91 -9.45
N LYS A 204 4.69 12.85 -8.45
CA LYS A 204 3.56 13.77 -8.29
C LYS A 204 3.57 14.31 -6.86
N MET A 205 3.51 15.63 -6.68
CA MET A 205 3.49 16.27 -5.35
C MET A 205 4.56 15.70 -4.40
N GLU A 206 5.81 15.68 -4.89
CA GLU A 206 7.01 15.16 -4.18
C GLU A 206 7.03 13.65 -3.89
N LYS A 207 5.93 12.93 -4.12
CA LYS A 207 5.82 11.49 -3.93
C LYS A 207 6.02 10.71 -5.23
N TRP A 208 6.52 9.50 -5.11
CA TRP A 208 6.68 8.57 -6.23
C TRP A 208 5.46 7.67 -6.36
N PHE A 209 5.01 7.49 -7.60
CA PHE A 209 3.90 6.62 -7.95
C PHE A 209 4.31 5.68 -9.07
N ILE A 210 3.86 4.43 -8.97
CA ILE A 210 3.90 3.49 -10.08
C ILE A 210 2.51 3.14 -10.55
N GLY A 211 2.42 2.70 -11.80
CA GLY A 211 1.18 2.20 -12.37
C GLY A 211 1.43 1.51 -13.70
N SER A 212 0.39 0.89 -14.22
CA SER A 212 0.35 0.30 -15.56
C SER A 212 -0.88 0.80 -16.33
N GLY A 213 -0.86 0.66 -17.65
CA GLY A 213 -1.94 1.16 -18.50
C GLY A 213 -1.90 2.67 -18.73
N THR A 214 -3.05 3.26 -19.08
CA THR A 214 -3.14 4.69 -19.40
C THR A 214 -2.92 5.51 -18.13
N PRO A 215 -1.95 6.44 -18.12
CA PRO A 215 -1.74 7.28 -16.95
C PRO A 215 -2.94 8.21 -16.72
N ILE A 216 -3.46 8.24 -15.49
CA ILE A 216 -4.55 9.13 -15.04
C ILE A 216 -3.95 10.40 -14.42
#